data_AF-A0A844ASC8-F1
#
_entry.id   AF-A0A844ASC8-F1
#
_cell.length_a   1.000
_cell.length_b   1.000
_cell.length_c   1.000
_cell.angle_alpha   90.00
_cell.angle_beta   90.00
_cell.angle_gamma   90.00
#
_symmetry.space_group_name_H-M   'P 1'
#
loop_
_entity.id
_entity.type
_entity.pdbx_description
1 polymer ?
#
loop_
_entity_poly.entity_id
_entity_poly.type
_entity_poly.pdbx_seq_one_letter_code
_entity_poly.pdbx_strand_id
1 'polypeptide(L)'
;MRTNIDIDDALMEGAMRAGHFKTKKEAVEAGLALLARQAAYREILKWEGKLQWDGDDEPGGLVYPPHTPAPPLVLREPTAKELAAKSTATRKKPHGRR
;
A
#
# COMPACT_ATOMS: atom_id res chain seq x y z
N MET A 1 19.37 -23.25 -8.68
CA MET A 1 19.68 -24.71 -8.70
C MET A 1 18.50 -25.45 -9.32
N ARG A 2 18.72 -26.51 -10.10
CA ARG A 2 17.62 -27.35 -10.61
C ARG A 2 17.32 -28.44 -9.58
N THR A 3 16.08 -28.50 -9.13
CA THR A 3 15.61 -29.49 -8.15
C THR A 3 14.27 -30.04 -8.62
N ASN A 4 14.03 -31.32 -8.37
CA ASN A 4 12.74 -31.95 -8.64
C ASN A 4 11.99 -32.08 -7.32
N ILE A 5 10.80 -31.48 -7.21
CA ILE A 5 9.97 -31.44 -6.01
C ILE A 5 8.51 -31.61 -6.41
N ASP A 6 7.76 -32.39 -5.62
CA ASP A 6 6.32 -32.52 -5.78
C ASP A 6 5.61 -31.34 -5.10
N ILE A 7 4.75 -30.65 -5.84
CA ILE A 7 3.99 -29.48 -5.38
C ILE A 7 2.51 -29.71 -5.70
N ASP A 8 1.63 -29.34 -4.78
CA ASP A 8 0.18 -29.36 -5.01
C ASP A 8 -0.21 -28.45 -6.19
N ASP A 9 -0.95 -29.01 -7.15
CA ASP A 9 -1.38 -28.30 -8.36
C ASP A 9 -2.32 -27.12 -8.05
N ALA A 10 -3.21 -27.26 -7.07
CA ALA A 10 -4.11 -26.18 -6.69
C ALA A 10 -3.35 -25.00 -6.08
N LEU A 11 -2.27 -25.28 -5.33
CA LEU A 11 -1.38 -24.25 -4.79
C LEU A 11 -0.63 -23.53 -5.92
N MET A 12 -0.09 -24.27 -6.88
CA MET A 12 0.60 -23.69 -8.03
C MET A 12 -0.33 -22.83 -8.89
N GLU A 13 -1.56 -23.29 -9.15
CA GLU A 13 -2.57 -22.51 -9.87
C GLU A 13 -2.98 -21.24 -9.11
N GLY A 14 -3.11 -21.32 -7.78
CA GLY A 14 -3.34 -20.15 -6.93
C GLY A 14 -2.21 -19.12 -7.06
N ALA A 15 -0.96 -19.57 -6.98
CA ALA A 15 0.21 -18.72 -7.12
C ALA A 15 0.31 -18.07 -8.52
N MET A 16 0.07 -18.84 -9.58
CA MET A 16 0.08 -18.33 -10.95
C MET A 16 -1.02 -17.30 -11.21
N ARG A 17 -2.23 -17.53 -10.68
CA ARG A 17 -3.34 -16.56 -10.78
C ARG A 17 -3.08 -15.28 -10.00
N ALA A 18 -2.48 -15.37 -8.81
CA ALA A 18 -2.21 -14.20 -7.96
C ALA A 18 -1.08 -13.33 -8.51
N GLY A 19 0.02 -13.94 -8.98
CA GLY A 19 1.24 -13.22 -9.35
C GLY A 19 1.43 -12.94 -10.84
N HIS A 20 0.50 -13.35 -11.72
CA HIS A 20 0.62 -13.20 -13.17
C HIS A 20 1.95 -13.73 -13.74
N PHE A 21 2.46 -14.84 -13.19
CA PHE A 21 3.74 -15.42 -13.59
C PHE A 21 3.64 -16.13 -14.94
N LYS A 22 4.72 -16.08 -15.74
CA LYS A 22 4.75 -16.77 -17.05
C LYS A 22 5.15 -18.23 -16.92
N THR A 23 5.92 -18.57 -15.89
CA THR A 23 6.44 -19.93 -15.68
C THR A 23 6.26 -20.38 -14.23
N LYS A 24 6.12 -21.70 -14.02
CA LYS A 24 6.07 -22.29 -12.67
C LYS A 24 7.32 -21.96 -11.85
N LYS A 25 8.49 -21.91 -12.50
CA LYS A 25 9.76 -21.54 -11.86
C LYS A 25 9.71 -20.13 -11.27
N GLU A 26 9.24 -19.17 -12.05
CA GLU A 26 9.14 -17.76 -11.65
C GLU A 26 8.21 -17.60 -10.44
N ALA A 27 7.08 -18.30 -10.43
CA ALA A 27 6.16 -18.32 -9.29
C ALA A 27 6.83 -18.84 -8.01
N VAL A 28 7.62 -19.91 -8.11
CA VAL A 28 8.35 -20.50 -6.98
C VAL A 28 9.44 -19.56 -6.48
N GLU A 29 10.22 -18.95 -7.39
CA GLU A 29 11.28 -17.99 -7.01
C GLU A 29 10.68 -16.76 -6.32
N ALA A 30 9.56 -16.22 -6.82
CA ALA A 30 8.85 -15.13 -6.18
C ALA A 30 8.32 -15.50 -4.78
N GLY A 31 7.77 -16.71 -4.62
CA GLY A 31 7.34 -17.22 -3.31
C GLY A 31 8.49 -17.35 -2.31
N LEU A 32 9.64 -17.88 -2.75
CA LEU A 32 10.83 -18.00 -1.90
C LEU A 32 11.40 -16.63 -1.50
N ALA A 33 11.43 -15.67 -2.43
CA ALA A 33 11.86 -14.31 -2.15
C ALA A 33 10.93 -13.63 -1.12
N LEU A 34 9.62 -13.86 -1.21
CA LEU A 34 8.65 -13.34 -0.24
C LEU A 34 8.91 -13.90 1.17
N LEU A 35 9.18 -15.21 1.30
CA LEU A 35 9.50 -15.83 2.58
C LEU A 35 10.78 -15.26 3.20
N ALA A 36 11.82 -15.03 2.39
CA ALA A 36 13.05 -14.39 2.87
C ALA A 36 12.78 -12.97 3.39
N ARG A 37 11.95 -12.20 2.67
CA ARG A 37 11.53 -10.85 3.10
C ARG A 37 10.73 -10.88 4.40
N GLN A 38 9.81 -11.82 4.55
CA GLN A 38 9.04 -12.00 5.78
C GLN A 38 9.94 -12.33 6.98
N ALA A 39 10.96 -13.16 6.79
CA ALA A 39 11.93 -13.44 7.83
C ALA A 39 12.66 -12.17 8.28
N ALA A 40 13.10 -11.33 7.33
CA ALA A 40 13.72 -10.04 7.65
C ALA A 40 12.77 -9.11 8.44
N TYR A 41 11.49 -9.07 8.08
CA TYR A 41 10.48 -8.29 8.81
C TYR A 41 10.24 -8.78 10.22
N ARG A 42 10.26 -10.10 10.44
CA ARG A 42 10.18 -10.67 11.78
C ARG A 42 11.37 -10.27 12.65
N GLU A 43 12.56 -10.17 12.07
CA GLU A 43 13.73 -9.66 12.81
C GLU A 43 13.56 -8.19 13.20
N ILE A 44 13.02 -7.35 12.32
CA ILE A 44 12.74 -5.94 12.64
C ILE A 44 11.71 -5.84 13.78
N LEU A 45 10.64 -6.63 13.72
CA LEU A 45 9.60 -6.65 14.78
C LEU A 45 10.16 -7.03 16.16
N LYS A 46 11.28 -7.76 16.25
CA LYS A 46 11.92 -8.05 17.56
C LYS A 46 12.46 -6.79 18.26
N TRP A 47 12.67 -5.72 17.52
CA TRP A 47 13.15 -4.44 18.02
C TRP A 47 12.02 -3.46 18.34
N GLU A 48 10.75 -3.84 18.12
CA GLU A 48 9.59 -3.06 18.52
C GLU A 48 9.65 -2.77 20.04
N GLY A 49 9.53 -1.49 20.41
CA GLY A 49 9.60 -1.03 21.80
C GLY A 49 10.99 -1.05 22.45
N LYS A 50 12.03 -1.54 21.76
CA LYS A 50 13.42 -1.55 22.27
C LYS A 50 14.26 -0.38 21.74
N LEU A 51 13.93 0.12 20.57
CA LEU A 51 14.60 1.26 19.95
C LEU A 51 14.13 2.54 20.62
N GLN A 52 15.05 3.26 21.25
CA GLN A 52 14.85 4.65 21.64
C GLN A 52 15.00 5.50 20.38
N TRP A 53 13.91 6.12 19.94
CA TRP A 53 13.93 7.05 18.83
C TRP A 53 14.15 8.45 19.41
N ASP A 54 15.38 8.97 19.31
CA ASP A 54 15.68 10.36 19.63
C ASP A 54 15.17 11.23 18.47
N GLY A 55 13.93 11.70 18.59
CA GLY A 55 13.25 12.52 17.60
C GLY A 55 13.71 13.97 17.55
N ASP A 56 15.00 14.25 17.71
CA ASP A 56 15.55 15.60 17.88
C ASP A 56 15.89 16.30 16.55
N ASP A 57 15.10 16.04 15.51
CA ASP A 57 15.15 16.79 14.25
C ASP A 57 13.91 17.72 14.20
N GLU A 58 13.93 18.74 15.05
CA GLU A 58 13.08 19.93 14.91
C GLU A 58 13.49 20.66 13.62
N PRO A 59 12.53 20.98 12.74
CA PRO A 59 12.22 22.39 12.67
C PRO A 59 10.72 22.62 12.51
N GLY A 60 10.05 22.96 13.62
CA GLY A 60 8.83 23.76 13.56
C GLY A 60 7.56 23.09 14.06
N GLY A 61 7.42 23.04 15.39
CA GLY A 61 6.23 23.60 16.03
C GLY A 61 4.88 22.90 15.81
N LEU A 62 4.85 21.63 15.40
CA LEU A 62 3.67 20.79 15.53
C LEU A 62 3.93 19.73 16.59
N VAL A 63 3.80 20.14 17.85
CA VAL A 63 3.68 19.23 18.99
C VAL A 63 2.50 18.31 18.70
N TYR A 64 2.78 17.07 18.29
CA TYR A 64 1.75 16.04 18.22
C TYR A 64 1.40 15.67 19.67
N PRO A 65 0.20 15.98 20.18
CA PRO A 65 -0.16 15.60 21.54
C PRO A 65 -0.11 14.07 21.64
N PRO A 66 0.56 13.50 22.65
CA PRO A 66 0.57 12.06 22.84
C PRO A 66 -0.87 11.56 23.04
N HIS A 67 -1.31 10.66 22.18
CA HIS A 67 -2.57 9.92 22.27
C HIS A 67 -3.81 10.82 22.54
N THR A 68 -4.19 11.66 21.57
CA THR A 68 -5.62 11.92 21.38
C THR A 68 -6.10 10.91 20.34
N PRO A 69 -7.06 10.00 20.65
CA PRO A 69 -7.63 9.17 19.60
C PRO A 69 -8.16 10.10 18.51
N ALA A 70 -7.65 9.96 17.29
CA ALA A 70 -8.08 10.77 16.17
C ALA A 70 -9.62 10.71 16.12
N PRO A 71 -10.31 11.86 16.01
CA PRO A 71 -11.76 11.83 15.85
C PRO A 71 -12.07 10.95 14.64
N PRO A 72 -13.09 10.06 14.73
CA PRO A 72 -13.41 9.17 13.63
C PRO A 72 -13.59 10.00 12.37
N LEU A 73 -12.86 9.66 11.31
CA LEU A 73 -13.02 10.27 10.00
C LEU A 73 -14.42 9.92 9.49
N VAL A 74 -15.38 10.80 9.75
CA VAL A 74 -16.74 10.66 9.23
C VAL A 74 -16.66 10.95 7.73
N LEU A 75 -16.91 9.92 6.90
CA LEU A 75 -17.08 10.10 5.47
C LEU A 75 -18.30 11.01 5.27
N ARG A 76 -18.05 12.29 5.02
CA ARG A 76 -19.10 13.28 4.79
C ARG A 76 -19.50 13.18 3.32
N GLU A 77 -20.69 12.65 3.07
CA GLU A 77 -21.24 12.65 1.72
C GLU A 77 -21.36 14.09 1.23
N PRO A 78 -20.86 14.41 0.03
CA PRO A 78 -20.96 15.76 -0.52
C PRO A 78 -22.43 16.10 -0.71
N THR A 79 -22.86 17.24 -0.17
CA THR A 79 -24.24 17.69 -0.36
C THR A 79 -24.50 18.00 -1.84
N ALA A 80 -25.73 17.77 -2.31
CA ALA A 80 -26.09 18.01 -3.71
C ALA A 80 -25.77 19.43 -4.22
N LYS A 81 -25.75 20.42 -3.32
CA LYS A 81 -25.33 21.81 -3.63
C LYS A 81 -23.84 21.92 -3.99
N GLU A 82 -23.00 21.10 -3.36
CA GLU A 82 -21.55 21.09 -3.55
C GLU A 82 -21.14 20.37 -4.85
N LEU A 83 -21.91 19.34 -5.24
CA LEU A 83 -21.77 18.66 -6.54
C LEU A 83 -22.25 19.57 -7.69
N ALA A 84 -23.32 20.34 -7.47
CA ALA A 84 -23.83 21.30 -8.45
C ALA A 84 -22.89 22.52 -8.64
N ALA A 85 -22.13 22.92 -7.61
CA ALA A 85 -21.16 24.01 -7.72
C ALA A 85 -19.90 23.61 -8.53
N LYS A 86 -19.55 22.32 -8.58
CA LYS A 86 -18.38 21.83 -9.33
C LYS A 86 -18.67 21.59 -10.82
N SER A 87 -19.91 21.33 -11.19
CA SER A 87 -20.30 21.08 -12.60
C SER A 87 -20.44 22.35 -13.44
N THR A 88 -20.60 23.52 -12.83
CA THR A 88 -20.69 24.81 -13.56
C THR A 88 -19.33 25.41 -13.93
N ALA A 89 -18.22 24.89 -13.39
CA ALA A 89 -16.87 25.43 -13.61
C ALA A 89 -16.19 24.98 -14.92
N THR A 90 -16.72 23.99 -15.65
CA THR A 90 -16.02 23.38 -16.81
C THR A 90 -16.58 23.77 -18.19
N ARG A 91 -17.40 24.82 -18.33
CA ARG A 91 -17.84 25.30 -19.66
C ARG A 91 -17.14 26.58 -20.08
N LYS A 92 -15.82 26.51 -20.34
CA LYS A 92 -15.11 27.54 -21.13
C LYS A 92 -15.11 27.10 -22.61
N LYS A 93 -15.79 27.89 -23.46
CA LYS A 93 -16.05 27.65 -24.90
C LYS A 93 -14.76 27.37 -25.70
N PRO A 94 -14.77 26.49 -26.71
CA PRO A 94 -13.65 26.41 -27.66
C PRO A 94 -13.68 27.64 -28.57
N HIS A 95 -12.58 28.40 -28.57
CA HIS A 95 -12.35 29.47 -29.52
C HIS A 95 -11.86 28.84 -30.83
N GLY A 96 -12.68 28.90 -31.87
CA GLY A 96 -12.29 28.49 -33.21
C GLY A 96 -11.17 29.38 -33.75
N ARG A 97 -10.23 28.77 -34.48
CA ARG A 97 -9.42 29.48 -35.46
C ARG A 97 -9.57 28.80 -36.81
N ARG A 98 -9.91 29.64 -37.78
CA ARG A 98 -9.64 29.46 -39.21
C ARG A 98 -8.14 29.31 -39.45
#